data_AF-A0A3N5FU14-F1
#
_entry.id   AF-A0A3N5FU14-F1
#
_cell.length_a   1.000
_cell.length_b   1.000
_cell.length_c   1.000
_cell.angle_alpha   90.00
_cell.angle_beta   90.00
_cell.angle_gamma   90.00
#
_symmetry.space_group_name_H-M   'P 1'
#
loop_
_entity.id
_entity.type
_entity.pdbx_description
1 polymer ?
#
loop_
_entity_poly.entity_id
_entity_poly.type
_entity_poly.pdbx_seq_one_letter_code
_entity_poly.pdbx_strand_id
1 'polypeptide(L)'
;MANPNQKIQTLLFSEGSITIKSFCSPDEIALLSLKDTFVESGHYNPILTKKESLIDAALKPDANVTLAYTENKKIIGISILRYPNPDERWSKIEGRVMMEVAVTEVSGKWRLKGISKNLLGFLLDHPLMEDRIIYMVGYSWTWDISGTNKSVIEYRNILINLFSHFGFGIYPTNELNIMLRPENLFMARIGANISESIRKRFKLVRFNLNE
;
A
#
# COMPACT_ATOMS: atom_id res chain seq x y z
N MET A 1 18.71 -7.20 13.08
CA MET A 1 18.32 -6.33 14.22
C MET A 1 16.98 -5.69 13.88
N ALA A 2 16.09 -5.53 14.85
CA ALA A 2 14.78 -4.91 14.63
C ALA A 2 14.93 -3.45 14.19
N ASN A 3 14.07 -2.99 13.27
CA ASN A 3 14.07 -1.59 12.83
C ASN A 3 13.70 -0.68 14.03
N PRO A 4 14.40 0.44 14.28
CA PRO A 4 14.12 1.30 15.42
C PRO A 4 12.72 1.94 15.40
N ASN A 5 12.09 2.04 14.22
CA ASN A 5 10.74 2.57 14.06
C ASN A 5 9.67 1.46 14.01
N GLN A 6 10.04 0.21 14.31
CA GLN A 6 9.11 -0.91 14.32
C GLN A 6 8.06 -0.72 15.41
N LYS A 7 6.79 -0.84 15.04
CA LYS A 7 5.64 -0.85 15.94
C LYS A 7 4.93 -2.19 15.87
N ILE A 8 4.33 -2.57 16.98
CA ILE A 8 3.50 -3.77 17.12
C ILE A 8 2.24 -3.44 17.90
N GLN A 9 1.10 -3.98 17.46
CA GLN A 9 -0.16 -3.90 18.17
C GLN A 9 -0.91 -5.22 18.04
N THR A 10 -1.54 -5.65 19.12
CA THR A 10 -2.46 -6.79 19.11
C THR A 10 -3.90 -6.29 19.25
N LEU A 11 -4.76 -6.73 18.34
CA LEU A 11 -6.19 -6.45 18.31
C LEU A 11 -6.94 -7.73 18.67
N LEU A 12 -7.98 -7.61 19.51
CA LEU A 12 -8.81 -8.73 19.93
C LEU A 12 -10.09 -8.78 19.10
N PHE A 13 -10.39 -9.94 18.54
CA PHE A 13 -11.64 -10.24 17.82
C PHE A 13 -12.29 -11.50 18.41
N SER A 14 -13.56 -11.73 18.09
CA SER A 14 -14.26 -12.96 18.50
C SER A 14 -13.62 -14.22 17.91
N GLU A 15 -12.91 -14.11 16.79
CA GLU A 15 -12.22 -15.22 16.13
C GLU A 15 -10.76 -15.42 16.61
N GLY A 16 -10.29 -14.63 17.58
CA GLY A 16 -8.93 -14.69 18.14
C GLY A 16 -8.19 -13.36 18.03
N SER A 17 -6.94 -13.31 18.51
CA SER A 17 -6.13 -12.10 18.40
C SER A 17 -5.41 -11.99 17.05
N ILE A 18 -5.31 -10.75 16.58
CA ILE A 18 -4.57 -10.36 15.38
C ILE A 18 -3.44 -9.44 15.79
N THR A 19 -2.23 -9.79 15.40
CA THR A 19 -1.06 -8.92 15.57
C THR A 19 -0.83 -8.14 14.29
N ILE A 20 -0.65 -6.82 14.40
CA ILE A 20 -0.22 -5.93 13.33
C ILE A 20 1.18 -5.44 13.68
N LYS A 21 2.10 -5.54 12.72
CA LYS A 21 3.51 -5.21 12.92
C LYS A 21 4.07 -4.49 11.70
N SER A 22 4.75 -3.35 11.90
CA SER A 22 5.44 -2.61 10.85
C SER A 22 6.91 -3.01 10.72
N PHE A 23 7.55 -2.61 9.63
CA PHE A 23 8.96 -2.87 9.34
C PHE A 23 9.36 -4.33 9.61
N CYS A 24 8.51 -5.28 9.18
CA CYS A 24 8.77 -6.70 9.31
C CYS A 24 10.04 -7.06 8.54
N SER A 25 11.02 -7.61 9.26
CA SER A 25 12.28 -8.10 8.69
C SER A 25 12.10 -9.41 7.93
N PRO A 26 13.05 -9.79 7.05
CA PRO A 26 13.08 -11.09 6.39
C PRO A 26 12.87 -12.28 7.34
N ASP A 27 13.56 -12.28 8.48
CA ASP A 27 13.48 -13.36 9.48
C ASP A 27 12.08 -13.45 10.09
N GLU A 28 11.46 -12.31 10.39
CA GLU A 28 10.10 -12.28 10.93
C GLU A 28 9.08 -12.76 9.90
N ILE A 29 9.23 -12.36 8.64
CA ILE A 29 8.36 -12.80 7.54
C ILE A 29 8.52 -14.30 7.32
N ALA A 30 9.74 -14.83 7.38
CA ALA A 30 10.02 -16.25 7.16
C ALA A 30 9.27 -17.16 8.15
N LEU A 31 9.08 -16.70 9.39
CA LEU A 31 8.35 -17.41 10.45
C LEU A 31 6.82 -17.39 10.28
N LEU A 32 6.30 -16.61 9.33
CA LEU A 32 4.87 -16.50 9.07
C LEU A 32 4.44 -17.36 7.86
N SER A 33 3.15 -17.70 7.83
CA SER A 33 2.52 -18.45 6.75
C SER A 33 1.63 -17.54 5.91
N LEU A 34 1.86 -17.50 4.60
CA LEU A 34 1.00 -16.83 3.62
C LEU A 34 -0.01 -17.80 2.97
N LYS A 35 0.12 -19.11 3.24
CA LYS A 35 -0.60 -20.17 2.52
C LYS A 35 -2.13 -20.00 2.63
N ASP A 36 -2.81 -20.13 1.49
CA ASP A 36 -4.28 -20.09 1.36
C ASP A 36 -4.90 -18.82 1.99
N THR A 37 -4.23 -17.68 1.86
CA THR A 37 -4.67 -16.40 2.43
C THR A 37 -5.36 -15.53 1.40
N PHE A 38 -4.69 -15.32 0.27
CA PHE A 38 -5.18 -14.55 -0.86
C PHE A 38 -5.35 -15.54 -2.01
N VAL A 39 -6.57 -16.06 -2.13
CA VAL A 39 -6.93 -17.05 -3.15
C VAL A 39 -7.61 -16.31 -4.29
N GLU A 40 -7.18 -16.61 -5.52
CA GLU A 40 -7.83 -16.12 -6.73
C GLU A 40 -9.32 -16.50 -6.73
N SER A 41 -10.18 -15.56 -7.11
CA SER A 41 -11.62 -15.79 -7.18
C SER A 41 -12.25 -14.93 -8.26
N GLY A 42 -12.89 -15.57 -9.25
CA GLY A 42 -13.50 -14.86 -10.37
C GLY A 42 -12.48 -14.04 -11.16
N HIS A 43 -12.61 -12.71 -11.11
CA HIS A 43 -11.70 -11.77 -11.78
C HIS A 43 -10.64 -11.19 -10.84
N TYR A 44 -10.58 -11.63 -9.58
CA TYR A 44 -9.62 -11.16 -8.61
C TYR A 44 -8.31 -11.95 -8.67
N ASN A 45 -7.23 -11.25 -9.00
CA ASN A 45 -5.87 -11.76 -8.93
C ASN A 45 -5.11 -11.01 -7.81
N PRO A 46 -4.78 -11.66 -6.69
CA PRO A 46 -3.99 -11.06 -5.63
C PRO A 46 -2.66 -10.51 -6.15
N ILE A 47 -2.28 -9.32 -5.70
CA ILE A 47 -1.04 -8.67 -6.16
C ILE A 47 0.18 -9.45 -5.64
N LEU A 48 0.05 -10.06 -4.46
CA LEU A 48 1.16 -10.71 -3.79
C LEU A 48 0.74 -12.08 -3.22
N THR A 49 1.12 -13.14 -3.93
CA THR A 49 0.81 -14.53 -3.58
C THR A 49 1.99 -15.30 -3.00
N LYS A 50 3.21 -14.75 -3.08
CA LYS A 50 4.47 -15.42 -2.71
C LYS A 50 5.11 -14.76 -1.50
N LYS A 51 5.51 -15.58 -0.52
CA LYS A 51 6.19 -15.09 0.69
C LYS A 51 7.55 -14.46 0.36
N GLU A 52 8.20 -14.97 -0.67
CA GLU A 52 9.49 -14.49 -1.19
C GLU A 52 9.42 -13.02 -1.60
N SER A 53 8.31 -12.60 -2.23
CA SER A 53 8.11 -11.19 -2.62
C SER A 53 8.00 -10.25 -1.40
N LEU A 54 7.51 -10.73 -0.26
CA LEU A 54 7.52 -9.96 0.99
C LEU A 54 8.94 -9.82 1.56
N ILE A 55 9.71 -10.90 1.53
CA ILE A 55 11.11 -10.90 1.97
C ILE A 55 11.94 -9.96 1.09
N ASP A 56 11.78 -10.04 -0.23
CA ASP A 56 12.46 -9.17 -1.18
C ASP A 56 12.10 -7.70 -0.98
N ALA A 57 10.84 -7.41 -0.66
CA ALA A 57 10.40 -6.05 -0.33
C ALA A 57 11.03 -5.55 0.98
N ALA A 58 11.09 -6.40 2.02
CA ALA A 58 11.69 -6.06 3.31
C ALA A 58 13.21 -5.83 3.26
N LEU A 59 13.88 -6.37 2.24
CA LEU A 59 15.31 -6.13 1.97
C LEU A 59 15.58 -4.78 1.29
N LYS A 60 14.55 -4.11 0.75
CA LYS A 60 14.73 -2.82 0.07
C LYS A 60 14.98 -1.69 1.09
N PRO A 61 15.88 -0.74 0.76
CA PRO A 61 16.16 0.39 1.64
C PRO A 61 14.90 1.24 1.82
N ASP A 62 14.69 1.71 3.06
CA ASP A 62 13.55 2.54 3.47
C ASP A 62 12.17 1.91 3.20
N ALA A 63 12.10 0.62 2.89
CA ALA A 63 10.83 -0.06 2.72
C ALA A 63 10.19 -0.36 4.07
N ASN A 64 8.87 -0.29 4.11
CA ASN A 64 8.08 -0.74 5.25
C ASN A 64 7.15 -1.85 4.77
N VAL A 65 7.46 -3.08 5.16
CA VAL A 65 6.53 -4.21 5.03
C VAL A 65 5.76 -4.31 6.34
N THR A 66 4.48 -3.99 6.29
CA THR A 66 3.57 -4.03 7.44
C THR A 66 2.62 -5.21 7.29
N LEU A 67 2.56 -6.09 8.29
CA LEU A 67 1.80 -7.33 8.24
C LEU A 67 0.76 -7.40 9.37
N ALA A 68 -0.40 -7.97 9.06
CA ALA A 68 -1.38 -8.44 10.03
C ALA A 68 -1.40 -9.98 10.01
N TYR A 69 -1.27 -10.62 11.16
CA TYR A 69 -1.26 -12.08 11.26
C TYR A 69 -1.94 -12.59 12.54
N THR A 70 -2.48 -13.81 12.49
CA THR A 70 -3.15 -14.47 13.61
C THR A 70 -2.15 -15.05 14.62
N GLU A 71 -2.64 -15.49 15.78
CA GLU A 71 -1.86 -16.26 16.78
C GLU A 71 -1.14 -17.47 16.16
N ASN A 72 -1.81 -18.16 15.24
CA ASN A 72 -1.27 -19.30 14.49
C ASN A 72 -0.30 -18.91 13.37
N LYS A 73 0.26 -17.69 13.41
CA LYS A 73 1.25 -17.15 12.46
C LYS A 73 0.78 -17.10 11.01
N LYS A 74 -0.53 -17.13 10.76
CA LYS A 74 -1.10 -16.96 9.41
C LYS A 74 -1.23 -15.47 9.10
N ILE A 75 -0.56 -15.01 8.05
CA ILE A 75 -0.75 -13.67 7.50
C ILE A 75 -2.19 -13.56 7.01
N ILE A 76 -2.84 -12.45 7.32
CA ILE A 76 -4.23 -12.15 6.92
C ILE A 76 -4.36 -10.78 6.27
N GLY A 77 -3.32 -9.96 6.34
CA GLY A 77 -3.26 -8.66 5.70
C GLY A 77 -1.81 -8.20 5.49
N ILE A 78 -1.59 -7.47 4.40
CA ILE A 78 -0.28 -7.02 3.93
C ILE A 78 -0.41 -5.56 3.53
N SER A 79 0.58 -4.74 3.85
CA SER A 79 0.75 -3.41 3.28
C SER A 79 2.24 -3.15 3.05
N ILE A 80 2.60 -2.57 1.90
CA ILE A 80 4.00 -2.36 1.50
C ILE A 80 4.19 -0.92 1.02
N LEU A 81 5.19 -0.25 1.59
CA LEU A 81 5.69 1.05 1.18
C LEU A 81 7.11 0.86 0.70
N ARG A 82 7.41 1.34 -0.51
CA ARG A 82 8.73 1.21 -1.12
C ARG A 82 8.97 2.31 -2.13
N TYR A 83 10.21 2.46 -2.60
CA TYR A 83 10.48 3.30 -3.77
C TYR A 83 9.81 2.72 -5.04
N PRO A 84 9.40 3.58 -5.99
CA PRO A 84 8.88 3.16 -7.29
C PRO A 84 9.86 2.26 -8.02
N ASN A 85 9.35 1.41 -8.92
CA ASN A 85 10.23 0.67 -9.80
C ASN A 85 10.98 1.65 -10.74
N PRO A 86 12.25 1.37 -11.11
CA PRO A 86 13.02 2.27 -11.98
C PRO A 86 12.34 2.59 -13.31
N ASP A 87 11.58 1.64 -13.87
CA ASP A 87 10.88 1.78 -15.15
C ASP A 87 9.56 2.57 -15.06
N GLU A 88 9.08 2.86 -13.84
CA GLU A 88 7.86 3.63 -13.65
C GLU A 88 8.13 5.12 -13.83
N ARG A 89 7.19 5.85 -14.43
CA ARG A 89 7.32 7.30 -14.65
C ARG A 89 7.59 8.10 -13.37
N TRP A 90 7.21 7.57 -12.21
CA TRP A 90 7.35 8.21 -10.91
C TRP A 90 8.81 8.24 -10.43
N SER A 91 9.65 7.34 -10.94
CA SER A 91 11.09 7.31 -10.67
C SER A 91 11.85 8.50 -11.29
N LYS A 92 11.24 9.19 -12.28
CA LYS A 92 11.82 10.34 -13.00
C LYS A 92 12.02 11.60 -12.13
N ILE A 93 11.51 11.59 -10.89
CA ILE A 93 11.79 12.67 -9.93
C ILE A 93 13.01 12.27 -9.13
N GLU A 94 14.11 12.99 -9.34
CA GLU A 94 15.38 12.74 -8.66
C GLU A 94 15.29 12.91 -7.15
N GLY A 95 16.29 12.39 -6.42
CA GLY A 95 16.42 12.58 -4.99
C GLY A 95 15.60 11.62 -4.12
N ARG A 96 15.11 10.50 -4.69
CA ARG A 96 14.32 9.48 -3.97
C ARG A 96 13.12 10.07 -3.23
N VAL A 97 12.50 11.09 -3.82
CA VAL A 97 11.40 11.81 -3.15
C VAL A 97 10.05 11.09 -3.24
N MET A 98 9.89 10.19 -4.21
CA MET A 98 8.66 9.44 -4.43
C MET A 98 8.70 8.10 -3.71
N MET A 99 7.61 7.71 -3.03
CA MET A 99 7.40 6.34 -2.54
C MET A 99 5.97 5.88 -2.85
N GLU A 100 5.81 4.58 -3.05
CA GLU A 100 4.57 3.93 -3.43
C GLU A 100 4.04 3.05 -2.28
N VAL A 101 2.76 3.22 -1.94
CA VAL A 101 1.98 2.18 -1.27
C VAL A 101 1.64 1.12 -2.32
N ALA A 102 2.57 0.17 -2.51
CA ALA A 102 2.55 -0.79 -3.60
C ALA A 102 1.47 -1.86 -3.42
N VAL A 103 1.20 -2.23 -2.17
CA VAL A 103 0.18 -3.23 -1.82
C VAL A 103 -0.54 -2.77 -0.56
N THR A 104 -1.85 -2.95 -0.51
CA THR A 104 -2.63 -2.99 0.73
C THR A 104 -3.76 -3.98 0.53
N GLU A 105 -3.66 -5.13 1.17
CA GLU A 105 -4.55 -6.26 0.93
C GLU A 105 -4.96 -6.90 2.27
N VAL A 106 -6.22 -7.28 2.39
CA VAL A 106 -6.77 -7.99 3.56
C VAL A 106 -7.62 -9.15 3.07
N SER A 107 -7.34 -10.33 3.63
CA SER A 107 -8.06 -11.56 3.30
C SER A 107 -9.56 -11.44 3.60
N GLY A 108 -10.39 -12.07 2.77
CA GLY A 108 -11.84 -11.85 2.72
C GLY A 108 -12.54 -11.90 4.08
N LYS A 109 -12.27 -12.94 4.90
CA LYS A 109 -12.85 -13.14 6.24
C LYS A 109 -12.55 -11.99 7.23
N TRP A 110 -11.51 -11.21 6.97
CA TRP A 110 -11.02 -10.15 7.85
C TRP A 110 -11.31 -8.74 7.33
N ARG A 111 -11.96 -8.61 6.16
CA ARG A 111 -12.40 -7.31 5.63
C ARG A 111 -13.49 -6.71 6.52
N LEU A 112 -13.67 -5.39 6.39
CA LEU A 112 -14.64 -4.59 7.17
C LEU A 112 -14.41 -4.56 8.71
N LYS A 113 -13.32 -5.14 9.20
CA LYS A 113 -12.91 -5.11 10.62
C LYS A 113 -11.89 -4.02 10.97
N GLY A 114 -11.70 -3.04 10.08
CA GLY A 114 -10.74 -1.95 10.29
C GLY A 114 -9.25 -2.33 10.14
N ILE A 115 -8.94 -3.56 9.71
CA ILE A 115 -7.54 -4.03 9.59
C ILE A 115 -6.76 -3.23 8.54
N SER A 116 -7.34 -2.91 7.39
CA SER A 116 -6.68 -2.09 6.35
C SER A 116 -6.31 -0.69 6.85
N LYS A 117 -7.16 -0.08 7.68
CA LYS A 117 -6.88 1.22 8.31
C LYS A 117 -5.69 1.13 9.28
N ASN A 118 -5.63 0.08 10.09
CA ASN A 118 -4.50 -0.11 11.02
C ASN A 118 -3.20 -0.43 10.28
N LEU A 119 -3.26 -1.30 9.24
CA LEU A 119 -2.13 -1.58 8.35
C LEU A 119 -1.58 -0.29 7.74
N LEU A 120 -2.43 0.54 7.14
CA LEU A 120 -1.98 1.81 6.55
C LEU A 120 -1.46 2.80 7.60
N GLY A 121 -2.06 2.85 8.79
CA GLY A 121 -1.54 3.69 9.88
C GLY A 121 -0.12 3.31 10.30
N PHE A 122 0.16 2.02 10.41
CA PHE A 122 1.50 1.50 10.72
C PHE A 122 2.46 1.63 9.53
N LEU A 123 1.94 1.51 8.31
CA LEU A 123 2.72 1.67 7.09
C LEU A 123 3.23 3.10 6.94
N LEU A 124 2.32 4.05 7.11
CA LEU A 124 2.52 5.48 6.90
C LEU A 124 3.03 6.20 8.14
N ASP A 125 3.21 5.50 9.26
CA ASP A 125 4.02 5.99 10.37
C ASP A 125 5.52 5.76 10.07
N HIS A 126 5.94 6.31 8.92
CA HIS A 126 7.29 6.18 8.40
C HIS A 126 8.10 7.43 8.74
N PRO A 127 9.38 7.33 9.16
CA PRO A 127 10.18 8.50 9.53
C PRO A 127 10.38 9.49 8.36
N LEU A 128 10.27 9.02 7.12
CA LEU A 128 10.47 9.85 5.92
C LEU A 128 9.18 10.50 5.39
N MET A 129 8.04 10.37 6.07
CA MET A 129 6.75 10.84 5.50
C MET A 129 6.73 12.30 5.10
N GLU A 130 7.37 13.18 5.87
CA GLU A 130 7.36 14.61 5.58
C GLU A 130 8.37 15.01 4.50
N ASP A 131 9.37 14.17 4.24
CA ASP A 131 10.41 14.37 3.23
C ASP A 131 10.09 13.65 1.92
N ARG A 132 8.87 13.11 1.76
CA ARG A 132 8.47 12.31 0.61
C ARG A 132 7.10 12.70 0.07
N ILE A 133 6.90 12.40 -1.21
CA ILE A 133 5.58 12.30 -1.84
C ILE A 133 5.23 10.83 -1.86
N ILE A 134 4.22 10.44 -1.09
CA ILE A 134 3.73 9.07 -1.04
C ILE A 134 2.54 8.96 -1.97
N TYR A 135 2.52 8.00 -2.88
CA TYR A 135 1.39 7.77 -3.77
C TYR A 135 0.90 6.33 -3.72
N MET A 136 -0.28 6.14 -4.29
CA MET A 136 -0.85 4.84 -4.58
C MET A 136 -1.48 4.90 -5.96
N VAL A 137 -1.50 3.76 -6.66
CA VAL A 137 -2.27 3.58 -7.89
C VAL A 137 -3.32 2.50 -7.69
N GLY A 138 -4.57 2.82 -8.02
CA GLY A 138 -5.72 1.96 -7.83
C GLY A 138 -6.26 1.55 -9.18
N TYR A 139 -5.95 0.32 -9.57
CA TYR A 139 -6.44 -0.28 -10.81
C TYR A 139 -7.63 -1.18 -10.56
N SER A 140 -8.77 -0.92 -11.18
CA SER A 140 -10.02 -1.61 -10.87
C SER A 140 -10.02 -3.10 -11.15
N TRP A 141 -9.19 -3.56 -12.09
CA TRP A 141 -9.00 -4.98 -12.37
C TRP A 141 -8.20 -5.74 -11.29
N THR A 142 -7.64 -5.04 -10.31
CA THR A 142 -7.00 -5.66 -9.14
C THR A 142 -7.93 -5.76 -7.94
N TRP A 143 -9.14 -5.19 -8.04
CA TRP A 143 -10.08 -5.15 -6.93
C TRP A 143 -10.94 -6.39 -6.89
N ASP A 144 -11.09 -6.96 -5.70
CA ASP A 144 -12.05 -8.05 -5.47
C ASP A 144 -13.48 -7.50 -5.38
N ILE A 145 -14.04 -7.12 -6.52
CA ILE A 145 -15.41 -6.64 -6.61
C ILE A 145 -16.39 -7.79 -6.37
N SER A 146 -16.14 -8.98 -6.91
CA SER A 146 -16.99 -10.16 -6.76
C SER A 146 -17.15 -10.63 -5.32
N GLY A 147 -16.10 -10.51 -4.51
CA GLY A 147 -16.14 -10.78 -3.08
C GLY A 147 -16.80 -9.67 -2.26
N THR A 148 -17.33 -8.63 -2.91
CA THR A 148 -18.07 -7.54 -2.27
C THR A 148 -19.46 -7.39 -2.90
N ASN A 149 -20.47 -7.04 -2.11
CA ASN A 149 -21.78 -6.66 -2.66
C ASN A 149 -21.80 -5.18 -3.06
N LYS A 150 -20.79 -4.73 -3.81
CA LYS A 150 -20.55 -3.31 -4.14
C LYS A 150 -20.29 -3.14 -5.62
N SER A 151 -20.74 -2.02 -6.17
CA SER A 151 -20.32 -1.55 -7.47
C SER A 151 -18.85 -1.11 -7.45
N VAL A 152 -18.25 -1.05 -8.64
CA VAL A 152 -16.87 -0.58 -8.83
C VAL A 152 -16.68 0.86 -8.30
N ILE A 153 -17.67 1.73 -8.46
CA ILE A 153 -17.63 3.12 -7.97
C ILE A 153 -17.74 3.19 -6.45
N GLU A 154 -18.56 2.36 -5.82
CA GLU A 154 -18.61 2.28 -4.36
C GLU A 154 -17.28 1.78 -3.79
N TYR A 155 -16.66 0.78 -4.43
CA TYR A 155 -15.34 0.30 -4.03
C TYR A 155 -14.28 1.40 -4.17
N ARG A 156 -14.30 2.13 -5.29
CA ARG A 156 -13.45 3.31 -5.52
C ARG A 156 -13.58 4.33 -4.38
N ASN A 157 -14.81 4.64 -3.96
CA ASN A 157 -15.07 5.60 -2.89
C ASN A 157 -14.59 5.10 -1.52
N ILE A 158 -14.64 3.79 -1.27
CA ILE A 158 -14.05 3.19 -0.05
C ILE A 158 -12.53 3.40 -0.03
N LEU A 159 -11.85 3.17 -1.16
CA LEU A 159 -10.41 3.42 -1.25
C LEU A 159 -10.09 4.90 -1.05
N ILE A 160 -10.81 5.81 -1.72
CA ILE A 160 -10.63 7.26 -1.52
C ILE A 160 -10.78 7.60 -0.04
N ASN A 161 -11.88 7.17 0.58
CA ASN A 161 -12.13 7.47 1.99
C ASN A 161 -11.01 6.93 2.88
N LEU A 162 -10.59 5.67 2.69
CA LEU A 162 -9.51 5.05 3.46
C LEU A 162 -8.21 5.87 3.39
N PHE A 163 -7.76 6.23 2.19
CA PHE A 163 -6.51 6.96 1.99
C PHE A 163 -6.60 8.43 2.40
N SER A 164 -7.75 9.09 2.24
CA SER A 164 -7.97 10.48 2.67
C SER A 164 -7.78 10.68 4.17
N HIS A 165 -8.06 9.67 5.01
CA HIS A 165 -7.76 9.73 6.45
C HIS A 165 -6.27 9.91 6.76
N PHE A 166 -5.40 9.58 5.80
CA PHE A 166 -3.95 9.70 5.92
C PHE A 166 -3.39 10.88 5.10
N GLY A 167 -4.25 11.82 4.69
CA GLY A 167 -3.85 13.04 3.97
C GLY A 167 -3.60 12.86 2.48
N PHE A 168 -4.04 11.74 1.89
CA PHE A 168 -3.97 11.56 0.45
C PHE A 168 -5.09 12.32 -0.25
N GLY A 169 -4.74 13.05 -1.31
CA GLY A 169 -5.69 13.65 -2.25
C GLY A 169 -5.70 12.93 -3.59
N ILE A 170 -6.77 13.07 -4.36
CA ILE A 170 -6.83 12.61 -5.75
C ILE A 170 -6.05 13.60 -6.63
N TYR A 171 -5.17 13.09 -7.48
CA TYR A 171 -4.44 13.92 -8.44
C TYR A 171 -4.69 13.44 -9.87
N PRO A 172 -5.05 14.34 -10.80
CA PRO A 172 -5.18 13.98 -12.21
C PRO A 172 -3.81 13.64 -12.82
N THR A 173 -3.79 12.72 -13.77
CA THR A 173 -2.58 12.30 -14.48
C THR A 173 -2.97 11.72 -15.84
N ASN A 174 -2.06 11.82 -16.80
CA ASN A 174 -2.21 11.16 -18.10
C ASN A 174 -1.54 9.77 -18.15
N GLU A 175 -1.32 9.14 -17.01
CA GLU A 175 -0.80 7.78 -16.97
C GLU A 175 -1.80 6.85 -17.66
N LEU A 176 -1.31 6.09 -18.64
CA LEU A 176 -2.15 5.36 -19.57
C LEU A 176 -3.06 4.40 -18.81
N ASN A 177 -2.52 3.61 -17.88
CA ASN A 177 -3.32 2.62 -17.14
C ASN A 177 -4.36 3.28 -16.25
N ILE A 178 -4.07 4.44 -15.64
CA ILE A 178 -5.05 5.22 -14.88
C ILE A 178 -6.13 5.81 -15.80
N MET A 179 -5.78 6.25 -17.01
CA MET A 179 -6.75 6.77 -17.97
C MET A 179 -7.62 5.70 -18.63
N LEU A 180 -7.18 4.42 -18.63
CA LEU A 180 -7.92 3.34 -19.28
C LEU A 180 -9.36 3.22 -18.78
N ARG A 181 -9.61 3.52 -17.50
CA ARG A 181 -10.94 3.38 -16.90
C ARG A 181 -11.22 4.52 -15.91
N PRO A 182 -12.42 5.12 -15.90
CA PRO A 182 -12.75 6.27 -15.05
C PRO A 182 -12.71 5.95 -13.55
N GLU A 183 -12.91 4.69 -13.17
CA GLU A 183 -12.80 4.27 -11.78
C GLU A 183 -11.36 4.17 -11.26
N ASN A 184 -10.37 4.06 -12.16
CA ASN A 184 -8.98 4.00 -11.76
C ASN A 184 -8.57 5.33 -11.12
N LEU A 185 -7.59 5.25 -10.23
CA LEU A 185 -7.18 6.43 -9.49
C LEU A 185 -5.71 6.47 -9.16
N PHE A 186 -5.24 7.70 -9.13
CA PHE A 186 -3.95 8.07 -8.57
C PHE A 186 -4.22 9.00 -7.39
N MET A 187 -3.73 8.62 -6.22
CA MET A 187 -3.78 9.45 -5.03
C MET A 187 -2.38 9.66 -4.50
N ALA A 188 -2.12 10.83 -3.94
CA ALA A 188 -0.84 11.14 -3.33
C ALA A 188 -1.01 11.99 -2.07
N ARG A 189 -0.04 11.88 -1.17
CA ARG A 189 0.20 12.74 -0.04
C ARG A 189 1.54 13.42 -0.24
N ILE A 190 1.58 14.75 -0.10
CA ILE A 190 2.80 15.53 -0.22
C ILE A 190 3.27 15.90 1.19
N GLY A 191 4.46 15.45 1.58
CA GLY A 191 5.06 15.78 2.87
C GLY A 191 5.31 17.28 3.04
N ALA A 192 5.35 17.73 4.30
CA ALA A 192 5.53 19.13 4.66
C ALA A 192 6.88 19.72 4.21
N ASN A 193 7.93 18.90 4.15
CA ASN A 193 9.29 19.34 3.81
C ASN A 193 9.57 19.32 2.30
N ILE A 194 8.58 18.95 1.47
CA ILE A 194 8.73 18.96 0.01
C ILE A 194 8.77 20.41 -0.51
N SER A 195 9.88 20.75 -1.15
CA SER A 195 10.11 22.06 -1.75
C SER A 195 9.16 22.37 -2.92
N GLU A 196 8.95 23.66 -3.19
CA GLU A 196 8.14 24.12 -4.32
C GLU A 196 8.68 23.65 -5.68
N SER A 197 10.00 23.54 -5.85
CA SER A 197 10.59 23.02 -7.08
C SER A 197 10.19 21.56 -7.33
N ILE A 198 10.22 20.72 -6.29
CA ILE A 198 9.77 19.34 -6.37
C ILE A 198 8.27 19.25 -6.59
N ARG A 199 7.45 20.09 -5.93
CA ARG A 199 5.99 20.15 -6.17
C ARG A 199 5.66 20.46 -7.63
N LYS A 200 6.38 21.43 -8.23
CA LYS A 200 6.28 21.74 -9.66
C LYS A 200 6.69 20.55 -10.52
N ARG A 201 7.83 19.90 -10.21
CA ARG A 201 8.28 18.70 -10.94
C ARG A 201 7.27 17.56 -10.87
N PHE A 202 6.69 17.31 -9.68
CA PHE A 202 5.64 16.32 -9.49
C PHE A 202 4.39 16.62 -10.34
N LYS A 203 3.99 17.89 -10.45
CA LYS A 203 2.92 18.30 -11.36
C LYS A 203 3.23 17.94 -12.81
N LEU A 204 4.45 18.21 -13.30
CA LEU A 204 4.86 17.92 -14.68
C LEU A 204 4.97 16.43 -14.97
N VAL A 205 5.58 15.65 -14.05
CA VAL A 205 5.77 14.20 -14.22
C VAL A 205 4.43 13.46 -14.31
N ARG A 206 3.39 13.89 -13.58
CA ARG A 206 2.01 13.37 -13.74
C ARG A 206 1.45 13.52 -15.15
N PHE A 207 2.00 14.42 -15.97
CA PHE A 207 1.59 14.65 -17.36
C PHE A 207 2.67 14.31 -18.41
N ASN A 208 3.77 13.67 -17.98
CA ASN A 208 4.87 13.19 -18.82
C ASN A 208 5.60 14.35 -19.49
N LEU A 209 5.58 15.50 -18.84
CA LEU A 209 6.26 16.70 -19.26
C LEU A 209 7.62 16.73 -18.57
N ASN A 210 8.67 17.03 -19.34
CA ASN A 210 10.04 16.98 -18.86
C ASN A 210 10.63 18.35 -18.50
N GLU A 211 9.98 19.45 -18.87
CA GLU A 211 10.15 20.83 -18.38
C GLU A 211 9.07 21.70 -19.05
#